data_AF-A0A2X4U383-F1
#
_entry.id   AF-A0A2X4U383-F1
#
_cell.length_a   1.000
_cell.length_b   1.000
_cell.length_c   1.000
_cell.angle_alpha   90.00
_cell.angle_beta   90.00
_cell.angle_gamma   90.00
#
_symmetry.space_group_name_H-M   'P 1'
#
loop_
_entity.id
_entity.type
_entity.pdbx_description
1 polymer ?
#
loop_
_entity_poly.entity_id
_entity_poly.type
_entity_poly.pdbx_seq_one_letter_code
_entity_poly.pdbx_strand_id
1 'polypeptide(L)'
;MFGLSLPTIPFLPFLSGSSAPADPEPLVLTREHIDELGREFDALREETVASLGDEDREYIYRIIKTQRGFEVAGRGLMFLGFFPPAWVAGVTALSVSKILDNMEIGHNVMHGQYDWMREPSLNSRTFEWDTVCPSDQWRHSHNYMHHTYTNIVGKDRDIGYGILRMDASQKWHPYYLGNPVYATALMLLFEWGVMMHDAEAENIVAGTRSWRDVLPLAKGWWRKARRQVVKDYVAFPLLTGPLFVPTLLGNATANVVRNVWAYSIIFCGHFPSGVQSFSEEETAEETRGEWYVRQLLGSANISGSPLFHIMSGNLSHQIEHHLFPDIPAHRYPELAPRVRELCEQYGLPYNSRGLTAQVGSVWKKIFTFALPPNWVTQTPDVAVLLERSPREQSDAAPGTLARENV
;
A
#
# COMPACT_ATOMS: atom_id res chain seq x y z
N MET A 1 -4.73 29.25 55.96
CA MET A 1 -5.73 29.25 54.87
C MET A 1 -5.03 29.79 53.64
N PHE A 2 -4.71 29.08 52.56
CA PHE A 2 -5.31 27.90 51.93
C PHE A 2 -4.20 26.97 51.42
N GLY A 3 -4.19 25.71 51.87
CA GLY A 3 -3.44 24.64 51.23
C GLY A 3 -4.38 23.86 50.33
N LEU A 4 -4.06 23.78 49.04
CA LEU A 4 -4.77 22.91 48.09
C LEU A 4 -3.97 21.62 47.97
N SER A 5 -4.39 20.61 48.72
CA SER A 5 -3.94 19.23 48.57
C SER A 5 -4.58 18.62 47.32
N LEU A 6 -3.76 18.16 46.38
CA LEU A 6 -4.22 17.33 45.27
C LEU A 6 -4.45 15.89 45.78
N PRO A 7 -5.58 15.23 45.45
CA PRO A 7 -5.84 13.88 45.90
C PRO A 7 -4.97 12.88 45.12
N THR A 8 -4.22 12.05 45.86
CA THR A 8 -3.56 10.85 45.37
C THR A 8 -4.62 9.85 44.90
N ILE A 9 -4.60 9.53 43.60
CA ILE A 9 -5.40 8.44 43.03
C ILE A 9 -4.78 7.11 43.51
N PRO A 10 -5.55 6.20 44.13
CA PRO A 10 -5.02 4.93 44.61
C PRO A 10 -4.68 4.02 43.42
N PHE A 11 -3.44 3.53 43.42
CA PHE A 11 -2.96 2.44 42.58
C PHE A 11 -3.85 1.20 42.82
N LEU A 12 -4.57 0.74 41.80
CA LEU A 12 -5.28 -0.55 41.83
C LEU A 12 -4.25 -1.69 41.69
N PRO A 13 -4.20 -2.66 42.62
CA PRO A 13 -3.42 -3.87 42.44
C PRO A 13 -4.32 -4.93 41.79
N PHE A 14 -4.09 -5.28 40.53
CA PHE A 14 -4.74 -6.44 39.93
C PHE A 14 -3.79 -7.27 39.06
N LEU A 15 -3.72 -8.54 39.46
CA LEU A 15 -3.32 -9.74 38.70
C LEU A 15 -1.82 -10.04 38.57
N SER A 16 -1.27 -10.53 39.69
CA SER A 16 -0.34 -11.66 39.66
C SER A 16 -1.12 -12.92 39.22
N GLY A 17 -0.64 -13.63 38.21
CA GLY A 17 -1.06 -14.99 37.91
C GLY A 17 -1.87 -15.17 36.62
N SER A 18 -1.20 -15.05 35.48
CA SER A 18 -1.50 -15.85 34.30
C SER A 18 -0.17 -16.13 33.62
N SER A 19 0.21 -17.40 33.50
CA SER A 19 1.34 -17.78 32.65
C SER A 19 1.06 -17.21 31.26
N ALA A 20 1.99 -16.40 30.74
CA ALA A 20 1.98 -16.02 29.35
C ALA A 20 1.72 -17.28 28.51
N PRO A 21 0.80 -17.26 27.52
CA PRO A 21 0.73 -18.36 26.58
C PRO A 21 2.15 -18.59 26.05
N ALA A 22 2.61 -19.83 26.04
CA ALA A 22 3.88 -20.19 25.45
C ALA A 22 3.93 -19.57 24.05
N ASP A 23 5.04 -18.90 23.71
CA ASP A 23 5.23 -18.36 22.37
C ASP A 23 4.93 -19.50 21.38
N PRO A 24 4.00 -19.31 20.42
CA PRO A 24 3.63 -20.37 19.50
C PRO A 24 4.90 -20.86 18.80
N GLU A 25 5.12 -22.17 18.77
CA GLU A 25 6.25 -22.73 18.03
C GLU A 25 6.21 -22.23 16.59
N PRO A 26 7.35 -21.77 16.03
CA PRO A 26 7.36 -21.23 14.68
C PRO A 26 6.93 -22.31 13.70
N LEU A 27 5.96 -21.99 12.84
CA LEU A 27 5.60 -22.85 11.73
C LEU A 27 6.81 -22.97 10.80
N VAL A 28 7.30 -24.20 10.59
CA VAL A 28 8.36 -24.51 9.64
C VAL A 28 7.75 -25.19 8.43
N LEU A 29 7.79 -24.51 7.28
CA LEU A 29 7.40 -25.11 6.00
C LEU A 29 8.59 -25.86 5.40
N THR A 30 8.38 -27.13 5.06
CA THR A 30 9.37 -27.93 4.32
C THR A 30 9.47 -27.41 2.89
N ARG A 31 10.62 -27.66 2.25
CA ARG A 31 10.82 -27.30 0.84
C ARG A 31 9.76 -27.90 -0.08
N GLU A 32 9.38 -29.15 0.15
CA GLU A 32 8.36 -29.84 -0.65
C GLU A 32 6.99 -29.15 -0.53
N HIS A 33 6.63 -28.69 0.67
CA HIS A 33 5.40 -27.93 0.87
C HIS A 33 5.44 -26.58 0.17
N ILE A 34 6.59 -25.88 0.21
CA ILE A 34 6.77 -24.58 -0.45
C ILE A 34 6.66 -24.74 -1.98
N ASP A 35 7.30 -25.77 -2.54
CA ASP A 35 7.26 -26.04 -3.98
C ASP A 35 5.86 -26.45 -4.46
N GLU A 36 5.13 -27.25 -3.67
CA GLU A 36 3.73 -27.61 -3.99
C GLU A 36 2.80 -26.39 -3.89
N LEU A 37 2.92 -25.60 -2.82
CA LEU A 37 2.13 -24.39 -2.66
C LEU A 37 2.36 -23.40 -3.82
N GLY A 38 3.61 -23.27 -4.28
CA GLY A 38 3.94 -22.47 -5.46
C GLY A 38 3.25 -22.97 -6.73
N ARG A 39 3.19 -24.29 -6.94
CA ARG A 39 2.45 -24.90 -8.06
C ARG A 39 0.95 -24.67 -7.98
N GLU A 40 0.35 -24.83 -6.80
CA GLU A 40 -1.08 -24.60 -6.55
C GLU A 40 -1.47 -23.14 -6.84
N PHE A 41 -0.65 -22.17 -6.41
CA PHE A 41 -0.89 -20.76 -6.74
C PHE A 41 -0.70 -20.44 -8.22
N ASP A 42 0.32 -20.99 -8.88
CA ASP A 42 0.49 -20.82 -10.33
C ASP A 42 -0.70 -21.43 -11.10
N ALA A 43 -1.18 -22.62 -10.71
CA ALA A 43 -2.35 -23.25 -11.32
C ALA A 43 -3.63 -22.41 -11.13
N LEU A 44 -3.85 -21.86 -9.93
CA LEU A 44 -4.97 -20.97 -9.64
C LEU A 44 -4.93 -19.70 -10.51
N ARG A 45 -3.74 -19.12 -10.69
CA ARG A 45 -3.53 -17.98 -11.59
C ARG A 45 -3.84 -18.36 -13.04
N GLU A 46 -3.32 -19.48 -13.52
CA GLU A 46 -3.52 -19.95 -14.89
C GLU A 46 -4.99 -20.22 -15.20
N GLU A 47 -5.71 -20.89 -14.29
CA GLU A 47 -7.16 -21.12 -14.39
C GLU A 47 -7.92 -19.79 -14.54
N THR A 48 -7.58 -18.82 -13.69
CA THR A 48 -8.24 -17.51 -13.71
C THR A 48 -7.97 -16.77 -15.01
N VAL A 49 -6.71 -16.72 -15.45
CA VAL A 49 -6.31 -16.09 -16.71
C VAL A 49 -6.99 -16.74 -17.91
N ALA A 50 -7.13 -18.07 -17.91
CA ALA A 50 -7.83 -18.80 -18.96
C ALA A 50 -9.33 -18.51 -19.02
N SER A 51 -9.93 -18.08 -17.90
CA SER A 51 -11.35 -17.75 -17.78
C SER A 51 -11.71 -16.30 -18.13
N LEU A 52 -10.71 -15.43 -18.35
CA LEU A 52 -10.94 -14.01 -18.64
C LEU A 52 -11.73 -13.82 -19.93
N GLY A 53 -12.72 -12.92 -19.89
CA GLY A 53 -13.59 -12.72 -21.04
C GLY A 53 -14.52 -11.52 -20.94
N ASP A 54 -15.68 -11.66 -21.59
CA ASP A 54 -16.63 -10.56 -21.76
C ASP A 54 -17.14 -9.98 -20.43
N GLU A 55 -17.25 -10.79 -19.38
CA GLU A 55 -17.65 -10.33 -18.05
C GLU A 55 -16.66 -9.33 -17.44
N ASP A 56 -15.36 -9.62 -17.51
CA ASP A 56 -14.29 -8.74 -17.04
C ASP A 56 -14.25 -7.42 -17.83
N ARG A 57 -14.44 -7.53 -19.15
CA ARG A 57 -14.53 -6.37 -20.03
C ARG A 57 -15.72 -5.47 -19.68
N GLU A 58 -16.91 -6.04 -19.55
CA GLU A 58 -18.11 -5.26 -19.22
C GLU A 58 -18.06 -4.70 -17.80
N TYR A 59 -17.39 -5.40 -16.88
CA TYR A 59 -17.11 -4.89 -15.54
C TYR A 59 -16.34 -3.56 -15.61
N ILE A 60 -15.17 -3.53 -16.25
CA ILE A 60 -14.32 -2.33 -16.26
C ILE A 60 -15.00 -1.17 -17.02
N TYR A 61 -15.72 -1.45 -18.10
CA TYR A 61 -16.50 -0.43 -18.80
C TYR A 61 -17.61 0.15 -17.94
N ARG A 62 -18.29 -0.67 -17.15
CA ARG A 62 -19.31 -0.20 -16.19
C ARG A 62 -18.68 0.67 -15.11
N ILE A 63 -17.51 0.31 -14.58
CA ILE A 63 -16.79 1.13 -13.60
C ILE A 63 -16.40 2.48 -14.21
N ILE A 64 -15.82 2.50 -15.41
CA ILE A 64 -15.43 3.74 -16.11
C ILE A 64 -16.65 4.64 -16.36
N LYS A 65 -17.76 4.06 -16.82
CA LYS A 65 -19.01 4.81 -17.02
C LYS A 65 -19.55 5.39 -15.72
N THR A 66 -19.51 4.61 -14.64
CA THR A 66 -19.96 5.03 -13.31
C THR A 66 -19.10 6.17 -12.76
N GLN A 67 -17.77 6.01 -12.82
CA GLN A 67 -16.80 7.03 -12.42
C GLN A 67 -17.03 8.34 -13.19
N ARG A 68 -17.14 8.29 -14.52
CA ARG A 68 -17.41 9.46 -15.36
C ARG A 68 -18.76 10.11 -15.03
N GLY A 69 -19.78 9.30 -14.73
CA GLY A 69 -21.10 9.78 -14.29
C GLY A 69 -21.00 10.59 -13.00
N PHE A 70 -20.28 10.08 -12.00
CA PHE A 70 -20.01 10.80 -10.76
C PHE A 70 -19.17 12.05 -10.96
N GLU A 71 -18.17 12.02 -11.85
CA GLU A 71 -17.37 13.21 -12.20
C GLU A 71 -18.29 14.31 -12.77
N VAL A 72 -19.07 13.99 -13.81
CA VAL A 72 -19.96 14.95 -14.47
C VAL A 72 -21.02 15.47 -13.49
N ALA A 73 -21.65 14.59 -12.71
CA ALA A 73 -22.64 15.00 -11.71
C ALA A 73 -22.03 15.90 -10.64
N GLY A 74 -20.85 15.54 -10.12
CA GLY A 74 -20.12 16.31 -9.12
C GLY A 74 -19.74 17.70 -9.61
N ARG A 75 -19.18 17.80 -10.83
CA ARG A 75 -18.86 19.11 -11.45
C ARG A 75 -20.10 19.93 -11.75
N GLY A 76 -21.19 19.29 -12.21
CA GLY A 76 -22.47 19.96 -12.46
C GLY A 76 -23.10 20.53 -11.19
N LEU A 77 -23.07 19.78 -10.07
CA LEU A 77 -23.58 20.22 -8.78
C LEU A 77 -22.82 21.41 -8.19
N MET A 78 -21.56 21.63 -8.58
CA MET A 78 -20.79 22.81 -8.16
C MET A 78 -21.38 24.13 -8.68
N PHE A 79 -22.14 24.12 -9.78
CA PHE A 79 -22.91 25.29 -10.23
C PHE A 79 -24.09 25.65 -9.31
N LEU A 80 -24.42 24.77 -8.36
CA LEU A 80 -25.39 24.98 -7.29
C LEU A 80 -24.71 25.01 -5.91
N GLY A 81 -23.39 25.19 -5.87
CA GLY A 81 -22.58 25.10 -4.65
C GLY A 81 -22.88 26.15 -3.56
N PHE A 82 -23.70 27.16 -3.87
CA PHE A 82 -24.24 28.09 -2.86
C PHE A 82 -25.30 27.43 -1.97
N PHE A 83 -25.94 26.35 -2.43
CA PHE A 83 -26.92 25.59 -1.69
C PHE A 83 -26.21 24.41 -0.98
N PRO A 84 -26.11 24.40 0.37
CA PRO A 84 -25.27 23.43 1.07
C PRO A 84 -25.55 21.96 0.73
N PRO A 85 -26.80 21.49 0.59
CA PRO A 85 -27.06 20.11 0.18
C PRO A 85 -26.51 19.77 -1.21
N ALA A 86 -26.59 20.68 -2.18
CA ALA A 86 -26.02 20.47 -3.52
C ALA A 86 -24.49 20.45 -3.46
N TRP A 87 -23.87 21.32 -2.64
CA TRP A 87 -22.42 21.29 -2.43
C TRP A 87 -21.97 19.96 -1.83
N VAL A 88 -22.62 19.47 -0.76
CA VAL A 88 -22.29 18.19 -0.13
C VAL A 88 -22.45 17.03 -1.10
N ALA A 89 -23.56 16.98 -1.84
CA ALA A 89 -23.78 15.98 -2.88
C ALA A 89 -22.71 16.04 -3.98
N GLY A 90 -22.33 17.25 -4.42
CA GLY A 90 -21.29 17.46 -5.42
C GLY A 90 -19.91 16.98 -4.95
N VAL A 91 -19.51 17.34 -3.72
CA VAL A 91 -18.25 16.88 -3.12
C VAL A 91 -18.25 15.36 -2.95
N THR A 92 -19.38 14.78 -2.55
CA THR A 92 -19.51 13.32 -2.39
C THR A 92 -19.34 12.62 -3.74
N ALA A 93 -20.02 13.09 -4.79
CA ALA A 93 -19.88 12.57 -6.14
C ALA A 93 -18.45 12.70 -6.67
N LEU A 94 -17.79 13.84 -6.48
CA LEU A 94 -16.38 14.03 -6.86
C LEU A 94 -15.43 13.12 -6.06
N SER A 95 -15.71 12.90 -4.77
CA SER A 95 -14.90 12.00 -3.93
C SER A 95 -15.01 10.57 -4.43
N VAL A 96 -16.22 10.08 -4.73
CA VAL A 96 -16.46 8.75 -5.30
C VAL A 96 -15.79 8.62 -6.66
N SER A 97 -15.95 9.61 -7.55
CA SER A 97 -15.27 9.66 -8.85
C SER A 97 -13.75 9.50 -8.71
N LYS A 98 -13.12 10.30 -7.84
CA LYS A 98 -11.66 10.27 -7.62
C LYS A 98 -11.18 8.96 -7.00
N ILE A 99 -11.95 8.37 -6.09
CA ILE A 99 -11.62 7.07 -5.50
C ILE A 99 -11.67 5.97 -6.56
N LEU A 100 -12.74 5.92 -7.37
CA LEU A 100 -12.85 4.93 -8.44
C LEU A 100 -11.77 5.09 -9.52
N ASP A 101 -11.45 6.32 -9.93
CA ASP A 101 -10.37 6.60 -10.88
C ASP A 101 -9.01 6.14 -10.34
N ASN A 102 -8.72 6.43 -9.07
CA ASN A 102 -7.42 6.11 -8.49
C ASN A 102 -7.27 4.61 -8.16
N MET A 103 -8.25 4.01 -7.51
CA MET A 103 -8.16 2.65 -6.95
C MET A 103 -8.66 1.57 -7.91
N GLU A 104 -9.86 1.71 -8.48
CA GLU A 104 -10.48 0.61 -9.25
C GLU A 104 -10.12 0.65 -10.74
N ILE A 105 -9.82 1.84 -11.28
CA ILE A 105 -9.43 2.01 -12.69
C ILE A 105 -7.91 2.12 -12.80
N GLY A 106 -7.32 3.21 -12.31
CA GLY A 106 -5.96 3.56 -12.66
C GLY A 106 -4.90 2.62 -12.09
N HIS A 107 -5.01 2.26 -10.81
CA HIS A 107 -4.17 1.24 -10.19
C HIS A 107 -4.23 -0.08 -10.97
N ASN A 108 -5.43 -0.61 -11.16
CA ASN A 108 -5.67 -1.90 -11.82
C ASN A 108 -5.21 -1.93 -13.28
N VAL A 109 -5.52 -0.89 -14.06
CA VAL A 109 -5.06 -0.77 -15.44
C VAL A 109 -3.54 -0.70 -15.52
N MET A 110 -2.88 0.07 -14.64
CA MET A 110 -1.43 0.20 -14.67
C MET A 110 -0.68 -1.02 -14.13
N HIS A 111 -1.36 -1.92 -13.39
CA HIS A 111 -0.84 -3.25 -13.10
C HIS A 111 -0.87 -4.21 -14.29
N GLY A 112 -1.47 -3.81 -15.43
CA GLY A 112 -1.57 -4.69 -16.61
C GLY A 112 -2.79 -5.59 -16.60
N GLN A 113 -3.68 -5.44 -15.62
CA GLN A 113 -4.81 -6.35 -15.41
C GLN A 113 -5.78 -6.44 -16.60
N TYR A 114 -5.79 -5.42 -17.47
CA TYR A 114 -6.64 -5.37 -18.66
C TYR A 114 -5.86 -5.38 -19.98
N ASP A 115 -4.53 -5.62 -19.96
CA ASP A 115 -3.70 -5.61 -21.17
C ASP A 115 -4.07 -6.74 -22.15
N TRP A 116 -4.62 -7.84 -21.64
CA TRP A 116 -5.14 -8.97 -22.43
C TRP A 116 -6.25 -8.54 -23.40
N MET A 117 -7.01 -7.49 -23.08
CA MET A 117 -8.07 -6.93 -23.93
C MET A 117 -7.51 -6.25 -25.19
N ARG A 118 -6.23 -5.85 -25.18
CA ARG A 118 -5.57 -5.06 -26.24
C ARG A 118 -6.28 -3.75 -26.57
N GLU A 119 -6.99 -3.18 -25.59
CA GLU A 119 -7.67 -1.89 -25.72
C GLU A 119 -6.71 -0.73 -25.48
N PRO A 120 -6.48 0.18 -26.45
CA PRO A 120 -5.50 1.25 -26.30
C PRO A 120 -5.76 2.17 -25.09
N SER A 121 -7.03 2.39 -24.74
CA SER A 121 -7.40 3.22 -23.59
C SER A 121 -7.20 2.55 -22.24
N LEU A 122 -6.93 1.24 -22.20
CA LEU A 122 -6.70 0.45 -20.99
C LEU A 122 -5.34 -0.25 -21.03
N ASN A 123 -4.41 0.23 -21.86
CA ASN A 123 -3.07 -0.32 -21.93
C ASN A 123 -2.18 0.25 -20.82
N SER A 124 -1.66 -0.62 -19.96
CA SER A 124 -0.87 -0.26 -18.77
C SER A 124 0.36 0.61 -19.07
N ARG A 125 0.95 0.46 -20.26
CA ARG A 125 2.19 1.14 -20.67
C ARG A 125 1.95 2.60 -21.05
N THR A 126 0.73 2.93 -21.48
CA THR A 126 0.36 4.27 -21.95
C THR A 126 -0.74 4.93 -21.13
N PHE A 127 -1.39 4.18 -20.24
CA PHE A 127 -2.45 4.71 -19.38
C PHE A 127 -1.92 5.79 -18.45
N GLU A 128 -2.72 6.85 -18.27
CA GLU A 128 -2.39 7.99 -17.43
C GLU A 128 -3.60 8.34 -16.56
N TRP A 129 -3.55 7.93 -15.30
CA TRP A 129 -4.61 8.20 -14.31
C TRP A 129 -4.66 9.64 -13.81
N ASP A 130 -5.70 9.96 -13.04
CA ASP A 130 -5.96 11.29 -12.51
C ASP A 130 -5.23 11.59 -11.18
N THR A 131 -3.90 11.59 -11.20
CA THR A 131 -3.09 12.03 -10.06
C THR A 131 -1.83 12.76 -10.49
N VAL A 132 -1.01 13.19 -9.51
CA VAL A 132 0.21 13.98 -9.70
C VAL A 132 1.44 13.11 -10.02
N CYS A 133 1.41 11.82 -9.67
CA CYS A 133 2.47 10.86 -10.00
C CYS A 133 2.37 10.40 -11.48
N PRO A 134 3.44 10.57 -12.28
CA PRO A 134 3.55 10.00 -13.62
C PRO A 134 3.42 8.47 -13.63
N SER A 135 2.78 7.90 -14.67
CA SER A 135 2.52 6.45 -14.73
C SER A 135 3.79 5.60 -14.84
N ASP A 136 4.81 6.09 -15.56
CA ASP A 136 6.09 5.42 -15.74
C ASP A 136 6.86 5.29 -14.44
N GLN A 137 6.87 6.36 -13.65
CA GLN A 137 7.42 6.35 -12.32
C GLN A 137 6.65 5.38 -11.42
N TRP A 138 5.32 5.49 -11.36
CA TRP A 138 4.53 4.62 -10.49
C TRP A 138 4.72 3.13 -10.83
N ARG A 139 4.82 2.77 -12.11
CA ARG A 139 5.13 1.39 -12.52
C ARG A 139 6.52 0.94 -12.07
N HIS A 140 7.51 1.83 -12.03
CA HIS A 140 8.82 1.49 -11.50
C HIS A 140 8.79 1.34 -9.98
N SER A 141 8.30 2.37 -9.27
CA SER A 141 8.27 2.42 -7.80
C SER A 141 7.40 1.33 -7.19
N HIS A 142 6.26 1.03 -7.82
CA HIS A 142 5.28 0.12 -7.27
C HIS A 142 5.31 -1.26 -7.95
N ASN A 143 5.08 -1.35 -9.27
CA ASN A 143 5.02 -2.67 -9.92
C ASN A 143 6.35 -3.41 -9.92
N TYR A 144 7.47 -2.69 -10.09
CA TYR A 144 8.78 -3.33 -10.04
C TYR A 144 9.29 -3.39 -8.60
N MET A 145 9.56 -2.25 -7.97
CA MET A 145 10.25 -2.25 -6.68
C MET A 145 9.39 -2.87 -5.57
N HIS A 146 8.17 -2.41 -5.36
CA HIS A 146 7.31 -2.93 -4.29
C HIS A 146 6.87 -4.38 -4.55
N HIS A 147 6.20 -4.69 -5.66
CA HIS A 147 5.69 -6.04 -5.91
C HIS A 147 6.77 -7.12 -6.06
N THR A 148 7.98 -6.75 -6.50
CA THR A 148 9.11 -7.71 -6.51
C THR A 148 9.64 -7.92 -5.11
N TYR A 149 9.84 -6.85 -4.34
CA TYR A 149 10.56 -6.88 -3.06
C TYR A 149 9.65 -6.67 -1.83
N THR A 150 8.35 -6.95 -1.94
CA THR A 150 7.33 -6.65 -0.93
C THR A 150 7.80 -6.92 0.49
N ASN A 151 7.74 -5.87 1.31
CA ASN A 151 8.08 -5.86 2.72
C ASN A 151 9.51 -6.32 3.07
N ILE A 152 10.45 -6.27 2.12
CA ILE A 152 11.89 -6.46 2.39
C ILE A 152 12.50 -5.14 2.87
N VAL A 153 12.93 -5.10 4.13
CA VAL A 153 13.55 -3.92 4.75
C VAL A 153 14.84 -3.56 4.04
N GLY A 154 14.92 -2.32 3.56
CA GLY A 154 16.06 -1.80 2.80
C GLY A 154 15.86 -1.85 1.28
N LYS A 155 14.94 -2.68 0.77
CA LYS A 155 14.56 -2.73 -0.66
C LYS A 155 13.20 -2.15 -0.94
N ASP A 156 12.17 -2.56 -0.18
CA ASP A 156 10.83 -2.03 -0.33
C ASP A 156 10.72 -0.66 0.34
N ARG A 157 10.62 0.36 -0.51
CA ARG A 157 10.47 1.75 -0.09
C ARG A 157 9.08 2.06 0.44
N ASP A 158 8.08 1.23 0.16
CA ASP A 158 6.73 1.41 0.69
C ASP A 158 6.72 1.18 2.21
N ILE A 159 7.72 0.50 2.78
CA ILE A 159 7.96 0.42 4.23
C ILE A 159 8.25 1.81 4.80
N GLY A 160 7.19 2.49 5.19
CA GLY A 160 7.24 3.84 5.74
C GLY A 160 7.53 4.95 4.74
N TYR A 161 7.55 4.67 3.42
CA TYR A 161 7.68 5.68 2.36
C TYR A 161 8.93 6.57 2.50
N GLY A 162 10.00 6.04 3.11
CA GLY A 162 11.26 6.76 3.40
C GLY A 162 11.15 7.83 4.50
N ILE A 163 9.97 8.07 5.07
CA ILE A 163 9.73 9.12 6.08
C ILE A 163 9.25 8.59 7.43
N LEU A 164 8.68 7.38 7.48
CA LEU A 164 8.20 6.75 8.70
C LEU A 164 9.10 5.58 9.06
N ARG A 165 9.29 5.38 10.36
CA ARG A 165 9.76 4.10 10.89
C ARG A 165 8.57 3.17 11.09
N MET A 166 8.55 2.04 10.38
CA MET A 166 7.46 1.06 10.39
C MET A 166 7.93 -0.35 10.80
N ASP A 167 9.22 -0.56 11.00
CA ASP A 167 9.78 -1.85 11.41
C ASP A 167 10.80 -1.71 12.54
N ALA A 168 10.94 -2.76 13.35
CA ALA A 168 11.87 -2.79 14.47
C ALA A 168 13.34 -2.80 14.01
N SER A 169 13.64 -3.44 12.90
CA SER A 169 14.98 -3.54 12.31
C SER A 169 15.50 -2.20 11.78
N GLN A 170 14.62 -1.25 11.46
CA GLN A 170 15.01 0.10 11.09
C GLN A 170 15.64 0.80 12.30
N LYS A 171 16.86 1.32 12.13
CA LYS A 171 17.57 2.07 13.18
C LYS A 171 16.77 3.31 13.59
N TRP A 172 16.49 3.45 14.88
CA TRP A 172 15.76 4.60 15.41
C TRP A 172 16.62 5.87 15.46
N HIS A 173 15.99 7.02 15.20
CA HIS A 173 16.56 8.38 15.29
C HIS A 173 15.49 9.32 15.88
N PRO A 174 15.86 10.39 16.64
CA PRO A 174 14.90 11.32 17.24
C PRO A 174 13.89 11.96 16.27
N TYR A 175 14.23 12.02 14.98
CA TYR A 175 13.30 12.38 13.89
C TYR A 175 11.99 11.59 13.95
N TYR A 176 12.03 10.29 14.27
CA TYR A 176 10.85 9.45 14.31
C TYR A 176 9.89 9.76 15.46
N LEU A 177 10.25 10.60 16.43
CA LEU A 177 9.24 11.16 17.36
C LEU A 177 8.11 11.87 16.59
N GLY A 178 8.39 12.36 15.38
CA GLY A 178 7.42 12.95 14.47
C GLY A 178 6.59 11.95 13.65
N ASN A 179 6.81 10.63 13.77
CA ASN A 179 6.10 9.59 12.99
C ASN A 179 4.59 9.85 12.88
N PRO A 180 3.83 10.12 13.97
CA PRO A 180 2.38 10.37 13.87
C PRO A 180 2.03 11.63 13.06
N VAL A 181 2.85 12.67 13.17
CA VAL A 181 2.67 13.93 12.43
C VAL A 181 2.97 13.72 10.95
N TYR A 182 4.07 13.04 10.64
CA TYR A 182 4.47 12.75 9.26
C TYR A 182 3.47 11.80 8.59
N ALA A 183 2.97 10.79 9.31
CA ALA A 183 1.92 9.89 8.83
C ALA A 183 0.62 10.65 8.55
N THR A 184 0.24 11.58 9.43
CA THR A 184 -0.95 12.43 9.22
C THR A 184 -0.77 13.33 8.00
N ALA A 185 0.40 13.96 7.85
CA ALA A 185 0.70 14.79 6.69
C ALA A 185 0.68 13.98 5.39
N LEU A 186 1.31 12.79 5.40
CA LEU A 186 1.29 11.86 4.27
C LEU A 186 -0.14 11.41 3.95
N MET A 187 -0.96 11.09 4.95
CA MET A 187 -2.36 10.71 4.73
C MET A 187 -3.17 11.82 4.05
N LEU A 188 -2.97 13.08 4.43
CA LEU A 188 -3.68 14.22 3.82
C LEU A 188 -3.16 14.57 2.42
N LEU A 189 -1.87 14.31 2.16
CA LEU A 189 -1.15 14.66 0.94
C LEU A 189 -0.70 13.42 0.15
N PHE A 190 -1.41 12.30 0.28
CA PHE A 190 -0.91 10.99 -0.11
C PHE A 190 -0.45 10.91 -1.57
N GLU A 191 -1.21 11.49 -2.49
CA GLU A 191 -0.80 11.54 -3.90
C GLU A 191 0.54 12.25 -4.16
N TRP A 192 0.84 13.28 -3.38
CA TRP A 192 2.09 14.03 -3.46
C TRP A 192 3.24 13.21 -2.86
N GLY A 193 2.96 12.48 -1.79
CA GLY A 193 3.88 11.48 -1.23
C GLY A 193 4.24 10.42 -2.26
N VAL A 194 3.25 9.82 -2.93
CA VAL A 194 3.46 8.83 -4.01
C VAL A 194 4.29 9.42 -5.15
N MET A 195 4.03 10.67 -5.57
CA MET A 195 4.84 11.34 -6.61
C MET A 195 6.29 11.56 -6.15
N MET A 196 6.54 11.87 -4.88
CA MET A 196 7.89 12.11 -4.38
C MET A 196 8.63 10.83 -3.96
N HIS A 197 7.97 9.67 -3.99
CA HIS A 197 8.51 8.41 -3.47
C HIS A 197 9.81 7.96 -4.16
N ASP A 198 9.89 8.08 -5.49
CA ASP A 198 11.11 7.79 -6.29
C ASP A 198 12.17 8.90 -6.23
N ALA A 199 11.90 10.01 -5.54
CA ALA A 199 12.94 11.00 -5.27
C ALA A 199 14.05 10.40 -4.40
N GLU A 200 13.72 9.38 -3.59
CA GLU A 200 14.63 8.78 -2.62
C GLU A 200 15.31 9.83 -1.73
N ALA A 201 14.48 10.70 -1.13
CA ALA A 201 14.95 11.82 -0.34
C ALA A 201 15.93 11.40 0.78
N GLU A 202 15.73 10.22 1.36
CA GLU A 202 16.64 9.63 2.34
C GLU A 202 18.00 9.25 1.75
N ASN A 203 18.07 8.77 0.50
CA ASN A 203 19.32 8.47 -0.19
C ASN A 203 20.06 9.75 -0.57
N ILE A 204 19.32 10.82 -0.87
CA ILE A 204 19.90 12.15 -1.08
C ILE A 204 20.49 12.69 0.22
N VAL A 205 19.76 12.57 1.34
CA VAL A 205 20.23 12.99 2.66
C VAL A 205 21.41 12.14 3.13
N ALA A 206 21.42 10.84 2.82
CA ALA A 206 22.53 9.92 3.09
C ALA A 206 23.73 10.12 2.15
N GLY A 207 23.57 10.89 1.07
CA GLY A 207 24.63 11.17 0.09
C GLY A 207 24.87 10.03 -0.91
N THR A 208 24.03 9.00 -0.95
CA THR A 208 24.11 7.87 -1.89
C THR A 208 23.46 8.17 -3.24
N ARG A 209 22.64 9.23 -3.33
CA ARG A 209 22.05 9.73 -4.58
C ARG A 209 22.23 11.25 -4.72
N SER A 210 22.45 11.73 -5.94
CA SER A 210 22.58 13.17 -6.19
C SER A 210 21.23 13.79 -6.56
N TRP A 211 21.03 15.05 -6.19
CA TRP A 211 19.94 15.88 -6.71
C TRP A 211 19.91 15.93 -8.25
N ARG A 212 21.07 15.79 -8.91
CA ARG A 212 21.15 15.75 -10.37
C ARG A 212 20.42 14.56 -10.97
N ASP A 213 20.34 13.45 -10.25
CA ASP A 213 19.67 12.22 -10.67
C ASP A 213 18.14 12.33 -10.54
N VAL A 214 17.64 13.32 -9.80
CA VAL A 214 16.20 13.61 -9.64
C VAL A 214 15.70 14.64 -10.63
N LEU A 215 16.58 15.50 -11.17
CA LEU A 215 16.19 16.54 -12.15
C LEU A 215 15.40 16.01 -13.35
N PRO A 216 15.72 14.84 -13.94
CA PRO A 216 14.93 14.27 -15.02
C PRO A 216 13.49 13.93 -14.61
N LEU A 217 13.29 13.41 -13.39
CA LEU A 217 11.98 13.08 -12.82
C LEU A 217 11.15 14.35 -12.55
N ALA A 218 11.79 15.40 -12.06
CA ALA A 218 11.15 16.67 -11.71
C ALA A 218 10.40 17.31 -12.89
N LYS A 219 10.87 17.15 -14.12
CA LYS A 219 10.16 17.64 -15.32
C LYS A 219 8.84 16.90 -15.54
N GLY A 220 8.82 15.58 -15.31
CA GLY A 220 7.62 14.74 -15.35
C GLY A 220 6.62 15.17 -14.27
N TRP A 221 7.09 15.31 -13.04
CA TRP A 221 6.31 15.79 -11.90
C TRP A 221 5.68 17.14 -12.17
N TRP A 222 6.48 18.14 -12.57
CA TRP A 222 5.98 19.48 -12.86
C TRP A 222 4.89 19.47 -13.92
N ARG A 223 5.09 18.73 -15.01
CA ARG A 223 4.09 18.63 -16.09
C ARG A 223 2.77 18.03 -15.60
N LYS A 224 2.84 16.95 -14.81
CA LYS A 224 1.66 16.25 -14.30
C LYS A 224 0.98 17.06 -13.18
N ALA A 225 1.73 17.51 -12.19
CA ALA A 225 1.27 18.37 -11.11
C ALA A 225 0.63 19.66 -11.62
N ARG A 226 1.27 20.38 -12.56
CA ARG A 226 0.69 21.58 -13.17
C ARG A 226 -0.66 21.29 -13.84
N ARG A 227 -0.77 20.17 -14.57
CA ARG A 227 -2.03 19.79 -15.23
C ARG A 227 -3.14 19.58 -14.20
N GLN A 228 -2.85 18.84 -13.13
CA GLN A 228 -3.83 18.56 -12.08
C GLN A 228 -4.20 19.82 -11.30
N VAL A 229 -3.20 20.63 -10.94
CA VAL A 229 -3.41 21.85 -10.18
C VAL A 229 -4.24 22.86 -10.97
N VAL A 230 -3.89 23.07 -12.24
CA VAL A 230 -4.65 23.96 -13.12
C VAL A 230 -6.06 23.44 -13.33
N LYS A 231 -6.26 22.13 -13.53
CA LYS A 231 -7.60 21.55 -13.72
C LYS A 231 -8.48 21.76 -12.49
N ASP A 232 -8.04 21.26 -11.33
CA ASP A 232 -8.89 21.17 -10.13
C ASP A 232 -8.97 22.49 -9.33
N TYR A 233 -7.92 23.32 -9.33
CA TYR A 233 -7.88 24.52 -8.48
C TYR A 233 -7.96 25.84 -9.25
N VAL A 234 -7.96 25.80 -10.59
CA VAL A 234 -8.06 27.01 -11.42
C VAL A 234 -9.20 26.89 -12.43
N ALA A 235 -9.14 25.94 -13.36
CA ALA A 235 -10.07 25.83 -14.47
C ALA A 235 -11.52 25.58 -14.01
N PHE A 236 -11.77 24.52 -13.23
CA PHE A 236 -13.13 24.25 -12.73
C PHE A 236 -13.68 25.36 -11.81
N PRO A 237 -12.92 25.88 -10.83
CA PRO A 237 -13.35 27.04 -10.06
C PRO A 237 -13.70 28.25 -10.92
N LEU A 238 -12.87 28.61 -11.92
CA LEU A 238 -13.14 29.73 -12.83
C LEU A 238 -14.40 29.50 -13.68
N LEU A 239 -14.65 28.27 -14.14
CA LEU A 239 -15.86 27.92 -14.90
C LEU A 239 -17.14 28.16 -14.08
N THR A 240 -17.08 28.08 -12.76
CA THR A 240 -18.23 28.36 -11.87
C THR A 240 -18.39 29.84 -11.48
N GLY A 241 -17.53 30.72 -12.01
CA GLY A 241 -17.65 32.17 -11.88
C GLY A 241 -17.74 32.63 -10.41
N PRO A 242 -18.84 33.28 -9.97
CA PRO A 242 -19.01 33.71 -8.57
C PRO A 242 -18.90 32.59 -7.53
N LEU A 243 -19.11 31.33 -7.93
CA LEU A 243 -18.98 30.15 -7.06
C LEU A 243 -17.56 29.58 -7.03
N PHE A 244 -16.56 30.35 -7.48
CA PHE A 244 -15.14 29.96 -7.48
C PHE A 244 -14.69 29.34 -6.16
N VAL A 245 -14.95 30.01 -5.03
CA VAL A 245 -14.49 29.56 -3.71
C VAL A 245 -15.19 28.25 -3.28
N PRO A 246 -16.53 28.13 -3.34
CA PRO A 246 -17.21 26.85 -3.11
C PRO A 246 -16.66 25.70 -3.96
N THR A 247 -16.42 25.91 -5.25
CA THR A 247 -15.88 24.88 -6.16
C THR A 247 -14.44 24.53 -5.83
N LEU A 248 -13.60 25.52 -5.54
CA LEU A 248 -12.22 25.33 -5.11
C LEU A 248 -12.16 24.46 -3.85
N LEU A 249 -12.96 24.80 -2.84
CA LEU A 249 -13.04 24.05 -1.59
C LEU A 249 -13.60 22.65 -1.84
N GLY A 250 -14.63 22.51 -2.67
CA GLY A 250 -15.20 21.20 -3.00
C GLY A 250 -14.20 20.26 -3.67
N ASN A 251 -13.42 20.77 -4.61
CA ASN A 251 -12.35 20.01 -5.28
C ASN A 251 -11.20 19.66 -4.32
N ALA A 252 -10.83 20.59 -3.44
CA ALA A 252 -9.83 20.34 -2.40
C ALA A 252 -10.29 19.25 -1.43
N THR A 253 -11.53 19.33 -0.94
CA THR A 253 -12.12 18.34 -0.05
C THR A 253 -12.18 16.96 -0.72
N ALA A 254 -12.62 16.87 -1.98
CA ALA A 254 -12.67 15.59 -2.69
C ALA A 254 -11.28 14.94 -2.86
N ASN A 255 -10.24 15.74 -3.10
CA ASN A 255 -8.86 15.23 -3.13
C ASN A 255 -8.37 14.76 -1.75
N VAL A 256 -8.69 15.50 -0.67
CA VAL A 256 -8.36 15.07 0.70
C VAL A 256 -9.09 13.77 1.06
N VAL A 257 -10.38 13.64 0.73
CA VAL A 257 -11.15 12.41 0.97
C VAL A 257 -10.49 11.23 0.25
N ARG A 258 -10.12 11.39 -1.03
CA ARG A 258 -9.42 10.36 -1.78
C ARG A 258 -8.06 10.02 -1.17
N ASN A 259 -7.27 11.01 -0.75
CA ASN A 259 -5.95 10.77 -0.14
C ASN A 259 -6.07 9.98 1.17
N VAL A 260 -6.98 10.38 2.07
CA VAL A 260 -7.24 9.68 3.34
C VAL A 260 -7.71 8.25 3.08
N TRP A 261 -8.61 8.05 2.12
CA TRP A 261 -9.10 6.74 1.75
C TRP A 261 -7.99 5.84 1.19
N ALA A 262 -7.28 6.30 0.16
CA ALA A 262 -6.19 5.56 -0.48
C ALA A 262 -5.08 5.19 0.53
N TYR A 263 -4.64 6.17 1.34
CA TYR A 263 -3.67 5.93 2.41
C TYR A 263 -4.15 4.84 3.37
N SER A 264 -5.41 4.93 3.83
CA SER A 264 -5.94 3.97 4.80
C SER A 264 -5.99 2.55 4.25
N ILE A 265 -6.42 2.37 3.00
CA ILE A 265 -6.48 1.06 2.35
C ILE A 265 -5.07 0.50 2.13
N ILE A 266 -4.17 1.27 1.50
CA ILE A 266 -2.81 0.81 1.15
C ILE A 266 -1.98 0.50 2.40
N PHE A 267 -2.00 1.35 3.42
CA PHE A 267 -1.23 1.09 4.64
C PHE A 267 -1.76 -0.12 5.42
N CYS A 268 -3.08 -0.34 5.43
CA CYS A 268 -3.67 -1.52 6.02
C CYS A 268 -3.34 -2.80 5.25
N GLY A 269 -2.88 -2.70 4.00
CA GLY A 269 -2.40 -3.83 3.23
C GLY A 269 -1.05 -4.37 3.70
N HIS A 270 -0.18 -3.54 4.30
CA HIS A 270 1.24 -3.88 4.53
C HIS A 270 1.75 -3.71 5.96
N PHE A 271 1.08 -2.87 6.76
CA PHE A 271 1.56 -2.55 8.11
C PHE A 271 0.72 -3.03 9.29
N PRO A 272 -0.47 -3.65 9.16
CA PRO A 272 -1.21 -4.03 10.35
C PRO A 272 -0.49 -5.15 11.12
N SER A 273 -0.98 -5.40 12.34
CA SER A 273 -0.49 -6.53 13.14
C SER A 273 -0.64 -7.85 12.39
N GLY A 274 0.38 -8.71 12.49
CA GLY A 274 0.40 -10.01 11.80
C GLY A 274 0.90 -9.96 10.35
N VAL A 275 1.39 -8.81 9.88
CA VAL A 275 2.17 -8.73 8.63
C VAL A 275 3.66 -8.74 8.96
N GLN A 276 4.41 -9.62 8.29
CA GLN A 276 5.84 -9.83 8.51
C GLN A 276 6.69 -9.01 7.55
N SER A 277 7.75 -8.39 8.07
CA SER A 277 8.82 -7.80 7.26
C SER A 277 9.97 -8.79 7.13
N PHE A 278 10.76 -8.66 6.07
CA PHE A 278 11.85 -9.58 5.73
C PHE A 278 13.16 -8.83 5.56
N SER A 279 14.29 -9.48 5.82
CA SER A 279 15.61 -8.96 5.46
C SER A 279 16.01 -9.38 4.04
N GLU A 280 16.98 -8.67 3.46
CA GLU A 280 17.57 -9.04 2.18
C GLU A 280 18.25 -10.42 2.23
N GLU A 281 18.84 -10.76 3.37
CA GLU A 281 19.48 -12.07 3.58
C GLU A 281 18.44 -13.19 3.63
N GLU A 282 17.32 -12.98 4.33
CA GLU A 282 16.18 -13.89 4.37
C GLU A 282 15.41 -13.96 3.04
N THR A 283 15.82 -13.28 1.98
CA THR A 283 15.13 -13.30 0.68
C THR A 283 16.07 -13.44 -0.50
N ALA A 284 17.37 -13.61 -0.22
CA ALA A 284 18.37 -13.86 -1.24
C ALA A 284 18.06 -15.17 -1.97
N GLU A 285 18.00 -15.10 -3.31
CA GLU A 285 17.80 -16.25 -4.20
C GLU A 285 16.51 -17.05 -3.94
N GLU A 286 15.45 -16.37 -3.50
CA GLU A 286 14.16 -17.01 -3.24
C GLU A 286 13.62 -17.73 -4.50
N THR A 287 13.12 -18.93 -4.27
CA THR A 287 12.32 -19.67 -5.25
C THR A 287 10.95 -19.01 -5.44
N ARG A 288 10.22 -19.42 -6.48
CA ARG A 288 8.87 -18.91 -6.72
C ARG A 288 7.88 -19.24 -5.58
N GLY A 289 7.99 -20.43 -4.98
CA GLY A 289 7.18 -20.80 -3.82
C GLY A 289 7.50 -19.93 -2.60
N GLU A 290 8.78 -19.68 -2.32
CA GLU A 290 9.21 -18.79 -1.24
C GLU A 290 8.73 -17.35 -1.47
N TRP A 291 8.80 -16.87 -2.72
CA TRP A 291 8.24 -15.57 -3.12
C TRP A 291 6.75 -15.51 -2.78
N TYR A 292 5.95 -16.51 -3.16
CA TYR A 292 4.51 -16.54 -2.84
C TYR A 292 4.23 -16.51 -1.34
N VAL A 293 4.97 -17.31 -0.55
CA VAL A 293 4.82 -17.31 0.91
C VAL A 293 5.17 -15.94 1.48
N ARG A 294 6.24 -15.30 1.00
CA ARG A 294 6.60 -13.95 1.41
C ARG A 294 5.52 -12.93 1.07
N GLN A 295 4.99 -12.95 -0.15
CA GLN A 295 3.90 -12.05 -0.57
C GLN A 295 2.69 -12.19 0.34
N LEU A 296 2.33 -13.42 0.70
CA LEU A 296 1.22 -13.74 1.58
C LEU A 296 1.43 -13.23 3.02
N LEU A 297 2.61 -13.49 3.58
CA LEU A 297 2.96 -13.09 4.95
C LEU A 297 3.24 -11.58 5.07
N GLY A 298 3.67 -10.96 3.97
CA GLY A 298 3.96 -9.52 3.83
C GLY A 298 2.74 -8.65 3.52
N SER A 299 1.55 -9.23 3.50
CA SER A 299 0.30 -8.52 3.19
C SER A 299 -0.87 -8.93 4.10
N ALA A 300 -1.90 -8.08 4.14
CA ALA A 300 -3.10 -8.31 4.92
C ALA A 300 -4.35 -7.78 4.23
N ASN A 301 -5.44 -8.52 4.40
CA ASN A 301 -6.74 -8.22 3.84
C ASN A 301 -7.61 -7.38 4.79
N ILE A 302 -8.57 -6.68 4.18
CA ILE A 302 -9.63 -5.96 4.86
C ILE A 302 -10.98 -6.61 4.51
N SER A 303 -11.67 -7.16 5.50
CA SER A 303 -13.01 -7.69 5.28
C SER A 303 -14.04 -6.56 5.11
N GLY A 304 -15.02 -6.77 4.22
CA GLY A 304 -16.02 -5.75 3.93
C GLY A 304 -17.15 -6.25 3.03
N SER A 305 -17.97 -5.31 2.56
CA SER A 305 -19.06 -5.57 1.62
C SER A 305 -18.57 -5.46 0.16
N PRO A 306 -19.35 -5.94 -0.83
CA PRO A 306 -19.00 -5.79 -2.25
C PRO A 306 -18.73 -4.33 -2.66
N LEU A 307 -19.52 -3.37 -2.14
CA LEU A 307 -19.27 -1.95 -2.40
C LEU A 307 -17.94 -1.48 -1.79
N PHE A 308 -17.60 -1.95 -0.59
CA PHE A 308 -16.32 -1.64 0.02
C PHE A 308 -15.15 -2.16 -0.83
N HIS A 309 -15.25 -3.38 -1.34
CA HIS A 309 -14.23 -3.96 -2.23
C HIS A 309 -14.03 -3.10 -3.48
N ILE A 310 -15.10 -2.72 -4.18
CA ILE A 310 -15.04 -1.79 -5.34
C ILE A 310 -14.43 -0.44 -4.96
N MET A 311 -14.86 0.17 -3.85
CA MET A 311 -14.34 1.46 -3.41
C MET A 311 -12.86 1.39 -3.00
N SER A 312 -12.36 0.21 -2.62
CA SER A 312 -10.96 -0.02 -2.30
C SER A 312 -10.08 -0.37 -3.52
N GLY A 313 -10.63 -0.45 -4.74
CA GLY A 313 -9.86 -0.96 -5.88
C GLY A 313 -9.68 -2.48 -5.85
N ASN A 314 -10.47 -3.17 -5.03
CA ASN A 314 -10.25 -4.52 -4.53
C ASN A 314 -8.94 -4.72 -3.73
N LEU A 315 -8.23 -3.66 -3.35
CA LEU A 315 -7.07 -3.72 -2.44
C LEU A 315 -7.43 -4.15 -1.01
N SER A 316 -8.72 -4.26 -0.70
CA SER A 316 -9.19 -5.05 0.44
C SER A 316 -8.73 -6.51 0.41
N HIS A 317 -8.35 -7.02 -0.76
CA HIS A 317 -7.78 -8.35 -1.01
C HIS A 317 -6.29 -8.21 -1.36
N GLN A 318 -5.52 -7.54 -0.48
CA GLN A 318 -4.10 -7.28 -0.65
C GLN A 318 -3.27 -8.57 -0.81
N ILE A 319 -3.63 -9.65 -0.13
CA ILE A 319 -2.96 -10.95 -0.27
C ILE A 319 -3.09 -11.43 -1.71
N GLU A 320 -4.30 -11.50 -2.25
CA GLU A 320 -4.55 -11.91 -3.62
C GLU A 320 -3.90 -10.96 -4.63
N HIS A 321 -3.91 -9.66 -4.34
CA HIS A 321 -3.25 -8.66 -5.15
C HIS A 321 -1.73 -8.86 -5.23
N HIS A 322 -1.07 -9.25 -4.14
CA HIS A 322 0.37 -9.50 -4.11
C HIS A 322 0.75 -10.85 -4.71
N LEU A 323 -0.11 -11.86 -4.56
CA LEU A 323 0.07 -13.15 -5.24
C LEU A 323 -0.11 -13.01 -6.76
N PHE A 324 -1.12 -12.24 -7.20
CA PHE A 324 -1.58 -12.18 -8.59
C PHE A 324 -1.86 -10.74 -9.08
N PRO A 325 -0.86 -9.82 -9.04
CA PRO A 325 -1.09 -8.39 -9.28
C PRO A 325 -1.65 -8.06 -10.67
N ASP A 326 -1.44 -8.96 -11.64
CA ASP A 326 -1.83 -8.82 -13.03
C ASP A 326 -3.18 -9.47 -13.39
N ILE A 327 -3.91 -10.03 -12.42
CA ILE A 327 -5.30 -10.48 -12.60
C ILE A 327 -6.26 -9.29 -12.38
N PRO A 328 -7.33 -9.12 -13.18
CA PRO A 328 -8.42 -8.18 -12.88
C PRO A 328 -8.88 -8.24 -11.43
N ALA A 329 -8.69 -7.14 -10.69
CA ALA A 329 -8.85 -7.13 -9.24
C ALA A 329 -10.27 -7.48 -8.77
N HIS A 330 -11.29 -7.32 -9.62
CA HIS A 330 -12.65 -7.75 -9.31
C HIS A 330 -12.81 -9.27 -9.20
N ARG A 331 -11.81 -10.06 -9.59
CA ARG A 331 -11.73 -11.51 -9.41
C ARG A 331 -11.14 -11.92 -8.06
N TYR A 332 -10.47 -11.01 -7.34
CA TYR A 332 -9.91 -11.33 -6.03
C TYR A 332 -10.94 -11.84 -5.00
N PRO A 333 -12.19 -11.34 -4.95
CA PRO A 333 -13.22 -11.93 -4.10
C PRO A 333 -13.54 -13.40 -4.41
N GLU A 334 -13.37 -13.84 -5.68
CA GLU A 334 -13.55 -15.23 -6.11
C GLU A 334 -12.31 -16.09 -5.76
N LEU A 335 -11.11 -15.49 -5.81
CA LEU A 335 -9.84 -16.14 -5.49
C LEU A 335 -9.61 -16.31 -3.99
N ALA A 336 -10.02 -15.34 -3.19
CA ALA A 336 -9.75 -15.28 -1.75
C ALA A 336 -10.15 -16.54 -0.96
N PRO A 337 -11.32 -17.18 -1.21
CA PRO A 337 -11.65 -18.45 -0.57
C PRO A 337 -10.66 -19.57 -0.90
N ARG A 338 -10.22 -19.68 -2.16
CA ARG A 338 -9.27 -20.71 -2.62
C ARG A 338 -7.87 -20.48 -2.04
N VAL A 339 -7.42 -19.22 -2.01
CA VAL A 339 -6.16 -18.84 -1.35
C VAL A 339 -6.21 -19.18 0.14
N ARG A 340 -7.34 -18.90 0.82
CA ARG A 340 -7.52 -19.25 2.23
C ARG A 340 -7.51 -20.77 2.46
N GLU A 341 -8.18 -21.55 1.62
CA GLU A 341 -8.15 -23.03 1.69
C GLU A 341 -6.71 -23.56 1.63
N LEU A 342 -5.90 -23.03 0.71
CA LEU A 342 -4.47 -23.37 0.62
C LEU A 342 -3.72 -22.95 1.89
N CYS A 343 -3.96 -21.74 2.41
CA CYS A 343 -3.35 -21.33 3.67
C CYS A 343 -3.67 -22.29 4.82
N GLU A 344 -4.93 -22.68 4.96
CA GLU A 344 -5.39 -23.62 5.99
C GLU A 344 -4.74 -25.00 5.83
N GLN A 345 -4.60 -25.50 4.59
CA GLN A 345 -3.96 -26.78 4.29
C GLN A 345 -2.48 -26.82 4.72
N TYR A 346 -1.74 -25.72 4.54
CA TYR A 346 -0.32 -25.63 4.89
C TYR A 346 -0.06 -24.96 6.24
N GLY A 347 -1.11 -24.65 7.01
CA GLY A 347 -1.01 -23.99 8.31
C GLY A 347 -0.58 -22.52 8.27
N LEU A 348 -0.57 -21.89 7.10
CA LEU A 348 -0.19 -20.49 6.91
C LEU A 348 -1.25 -19.52 7.45
N PRO A 349 -0.86 -18.40 8.05
CA PRO A 349 -1.80 -17.40 8.51
C PRO A 349 -2.42 -16.64 7.33
N TYR A 350 -3.75 -16.57 7.28
CA TYR A 350 -4.50 -15.71 6.36
C TYR A 350 -4.98 -14.45 7.10
N ASN A 351 -4.20 -13.37 7.04
CA ASN A 351 -4.47 -12.16 7.83
C ASN A 351 -5.59 -11.32 7.22
N SER A 352 -6.81 -11.41 7.76
CA SER A 352 -7.97 -10.64 7.30
C SER A 352 -8.78 -10.11 8.48
N ARG A 353 -8.97 -8.78 8.55
CA ARG A 353 -9.74 -8.11 9.63
C ARG A 353 -10.57 -6.95 9.09
N GLY A 354 -11.52 -6.45 9.88
CA GLY A 354 -12.30 -5.28 9.48
C GLY A 354 -11.46 -4.00 9.45
N LEU A 355 -11.85 -3.03 8.62
CA LEU A 355 -11.10 -1.79 8.38
C LEU A 355 -10.66 -1.07 9.67
N THR A 356 -11.57 -0.88 10.62
CA THR A 356 -11.27 -0.19 11.89
C THR A 356 -10.16 -0.89 12.68
N ALA A 357 -10.16 -2.23 12.68
CA ALA A 357 -9.13 -3.00 13.37
C ALA A 357 -7.77 -2.86 12.66
N GLN A 358 -7.76 -2.91 11.32
CA GLN A 358 -6.54 -2.73 10.54
C GLN A 358 -5.97 -1.32 10.73
N VAL A 359 -6.79 -0.27 10.55
CA VAL A 359 -6.38 1.13 10.75
C VAL A 359 -5.87 1.34 12.18
N GLY A 360 -6.59 0.84 13.18
CA GLY A 360 -6.16 0.94 14.58
C GLY A 360 -4.80 0.26 14.83
N SER A 361 -4.55 -0.89 14.22
CA SER A 361 -3.28 -1.60 14.35
C SER A 361 -2.12 -0.87 13.66
N VAL A 362 -2.34 -0.31 12.46
CA VAL A 362 -1.35 0.50 11.74
C VAL A 362 -0.99 1.74 12.55
N TRP A 363 -1.97 2.49 13.04
CA TRP A 363 -1.71 3.69 13.84
C TRP A 363 -1.03 3.35 15.17
N LYS A 364 -1.43 2.26 15.83
CA LYS A 364 -0.70 1.75 17.00
C LYS A 364 0.77 1.49 16.66
N LYS A 365 1.05 0.85 15.52
CA LYS A 365 2.42 0.60 15.01
C LYS A 365 3.18 1.91 14.80
N ILE A 366 2.56 2.91 14.15
CA ILE A 366 3.14 4.25 13.93
C ILE A 366 3.52 4.92 15.26
N PHE A 367 2.61 4.93 16.26
CA PHE A 367 2.87 5.51 17.58
C PHE A 367 3.95 4.74 18.34
N THR A 368 3.92 3.40 18.29
CA THR A 368 4.93 2.55 18.93
C THR A 368 6.32 2.81 18.36
N PHE A 369 6.47 2.83 17.03
CA PHE A 369 7.78 3.03 16.40
C PHE A 369 8.28 4.47 16.42
N ALA A 370 7.43 5.43 16.80
CA ALA A 370 7.84 6.80 17.08
C ALA A 370 8.77 6.87 18.29
N LEU A 371 8.55 6.01 19.29
CA LEU A 371 9.26 6.03 20.55
C LEU A 371 10.58 5.25 20.50
N PRO A 372 11.56 5.59 21.36
CA PRO A 372 12.77 4.81 21.53
C PRO A 372 12.47 3.32 21.83
N PRO A 373 13.22 2.36 21.27
CA PRO A 373 12.94 0.93 21.46
C PRO A 373 12.93 0.48 22.92
N ASN A 374 13.73 1.11 23.78
CA ASN A 374 13.79 0.81 25.21
C ASN A 374 12.56 1.32 26.00
N TRP A 375 11.63 2.05 25.38
CA TRP A 375 10.42 2.57 26.02
C TRP A 375 9.17 1.76 25.69
N VAL A 376 9.26 0.81 24.76
CA VAL A 376 8.10 0.04 24.32
C VAL A 376 8.44 -1.44 24.26
N THR A 377 7.66 -2.26 24.96
CA THR A 377 7.74 -3.72 24.82
C THR A 377 7.20 -4.10 23.44
N GLN A 378 8.05 -4.68 22.60
CA GLN A 378 7.65 -5.25 21.32
C GLN A 378 7.13 -6.66 21.56
N THR A 379 5.90 -6.93 21.15
CA THR A 379 5.43 -8.32 21.00
C THR A 379 5.97 -8.79 19.65
N PRO A 380 6.70 -9.91 19.57
CA PRO A 380 7.08 -10.48 18.28
C PRO A 380 5.82 -10.73 17.46
N ASP A 381 5.80 -10.29 16.20
CA ASP A 381 4.78 -10.76 15.27
C ASP A 381 4.99 -12.28 15.07
N VAL A 382 3.91 -13.03 14.80
CA VAL A 382 4.00 -14.47 14.50
C VAL A 382 4.97 -14.65 13.34
N ALA A 383 6.12 -15.25 13.59
CA ALA A 383 7.14 -15.53 12.58
C ALA A 383 6.88 -16.92 11.98
N VAL A 384 6.67 -16.98 10.66
CA VAL A 384 6.70 -18.25 9.92
C VAL A 384 8.12 -18.40 9.42
N LEU A 385 8.81 -19.47 9.82
CA LEU A 385 10.18 -19.73 9.42
C LEU A 385 10.17 -20.67 8.20
N LEU A 386 10.92 -20.32 7.17
CA LEU A 386 11.06 -21.16 5.97
C LEU A 386 12.29 -22.05 6.10
N GLU A 387 12.14 -23.35 5.85
CA GLU A 387 13.29 -24.25 5.77
C GLU A 387 14.04 -24.01 4.46
N ARG A 388 15.26 -23.47 4.57
CA ARG A 388 16.14 -23.23 3.42
C ARG A 388 17.27 -24.24 3.35
N SER A 389 17.70 -24.54 2.13
CA SER A 389 18.98 -25.25 1.95
C SER A 389 20.10 -24.42 2.58
N PRO A 390 21.10 -25.02 3.23
CA PRO A 390 22.30 -24.29 3.62
C PRO A 390 22.81 -23.57 2.38
N ARG A 391 23.20 -22.29 2.49
CA ARG A 391 24.06 -21.68 1.48
C ARG A 391 25.18 -22.69 1.29
N GLU A 392 25.29 -23.28 0.09
CA GLU A 392 26.59 -23.80 -0.30
C GLU A 392 27.50 -22.60 -0.10
N GLN A 393 28.36 -22.67 0.91
CA GLN A 393 29.48 -21.76 1.00
C GLN A 393 30.16 -21.99 -0.34
N SER A 394 29.93 -21.09 -1.30
CA SER A 394 30.68 -21.08 -2.53
C SER A 394 32.12 -21.11 -2.05
N ASP A 395 32.83 -22.21 -2.32
CA ASP A 395 34.21 -22.36 -1.97
C ASP A 395 34.90 -21.08 -2.44
N ALA A 396 35.19 -20.19 -1.49
CA ALA A 396 36.11 -19.12 -1.71
C ALA A 396 37.44 -19.85 -1.93
N ALA A 397 37.71 -20.17 -3.20
CA ALA A 397 39.03 -20.58 -3.63
C ALA A 397 39.99 -19.58 -2.98
N PRO A 398 41.03 -20.02 -2.25
CA PRO A 398 41.94 -19.12 -1.57
C PRO A 398 42.61 -18.27 -2.65
N GLY A 399 42.09 -17.05 -2.81
CA GLY A 399 42.59 -16.02 -3.72
C GLY A 399 44.02 -15.77 -3.33
N THR A 400 44.91 -16.32 -4.13
CA THR A 400 46.35 -16.23 -3.97
C THR A 400 46.71 -14.76 -3.99
N LEU A 401 47.31 -14.29 -2.90
CA LEU A 401 48.05 -13.03 -2.88
C LEU A 401 49.15 -13.11 -3.93
N ALA A 402 48.92 -12.53 -5.10
CA ALA A 402 49.96 -12.20 -6.05
C ALA A 402 50.04 -10.67 -6.16
N ARG A 403 51.07 -10.14 -5.50
CA ARG A 403 51.63 -8.82 -5.77
C ARG A 403 52.14 -8.80 -7.22
N GLU A 404 51.89 -7.71 -7.93
CA GLU A 404 52.71 -7.15 -9.02
C GLU A 404 52.10 -5.76 -9.33
N ASN A 405 52.64 -4.65 -8.82
CA ASN A 405 53.68 -3.82 -9.45
C ASN A 405 53.53 -3.71 -10.98
N VAL A 406 52.85 -2.66 -11.45
CA VAL A 406 53.36 -1.52 -12.27
C VAL A 406 52.24 -0.50 -12.42
#